data_AF-A0A9K3MZJ5-F1
#
_entry.id   AF-A0A9K3MZJ5-F1
#
_cell.length_a   1.000
_cell.length_b   1.000
_cell.length_c   1.000
_cell.angle_alpha   90.00
_cell.angle_beta   90.00
_cell.angle_gamma   90.00
#
_symmetry.space_group_name_H-M   'P 1'
#
loop_
_entity.id
_entity.type
_entity.pdbx_description
1 polymer ?
#
loop_
_entity_poly.entity_id
_entity_poly.type
_entity_poly.pdbx_seq_one_letter_code
_entity_poly.pdbx_strand_id
1 'polypeptide(L)'
;MTLLVLRRFLSISPEGKVPLAKVDDKWIADSDVITQTVEEKFPDPSLVTPPEKASVHTHALCLPFVHGSKIFSTYIGFLKSKDANDGTEQALLNELSAFNDYIKENGPFINRKDISAADLSLGPKLYHMEIALSHYKKWSVSDSLPLLKIYMKVHLSLLNCIKLSFCESSLNCYVL
;
A
#
# COMPACT_ATOMS: atom_id res chain seq x y z
N MET A 1 -29.86 2.62 15.95
CA MET A 1 -28.41 2.72 16.25
C MET A 1 -27.59 3.09 15.01
N THR A 2 -27.80 2.45 13.85
CA THR A 2 -27.05 2.67 12.59
C THR A 2 -27.11 4.09 12.03
N LEU A 3 -28.28 4.75 12.08
CA LEU A 3 -28.45 6.10 11.52
C LEU A 3 -27.66 7.17 12.29
N LEU A 4 -27.54 7.02 13.62
CA LEU A 4 -26.79 7.96 14.47
C LEU A 4 -25.28 7.84 14.24
N VAL A 5 -24.77 6.61 14.08
CA VAL A 5 -23.35 6.35 13.79
C VAL A 5 -22.97 6.89 12.41
N LEU A 6 -23.81 6.64 11.39
CA LEU A 6 -23.58 7.17 10.04
C LEU A 6 -23.58 8.70 10.02
N ARG A 7 -24.53 9.34 10.71
CA ARG A 7 -24.57 10.81 10.82
C ARG A 7 -23.32 11.38 11.49
N ARG A 8 -22.83 10.74 12.56
CA ARG A 8 -21.60 11.14 13.24
C ARG A 8 -20.37 10.97 12.35
N PHE A 9 -20.28 9.88 11.60
CA PHE A 9 -19.17 9.68 10.65
C PHE A 9 -19.18 10.74 9.54
N LEU A 10 -20.33 10.97 8.91
CA LEU A 10 -20.45 11.96 7.81
C LEU A 10 -20.24 13.41 8.28
N SER A 11 -20.48 13.71 9.56
CA SER A 11 -20.09 15.03 10.11
C SER A 11 -18.58 15.23 10.18
N ILE A 12 -17.79 14.14 10.20
CA ILE A 12 -16.33 14.17 10.24
C ILE A 12 -15.76 14.04 8.82
N SER A 13 -16.33 13.15 8.01
CA SER A 13 -15.99 12.95 6.60
C SER A 13 -17.23 13.13 5.73
N PRO A 14 -17.51 14.36 5.26
CA PRO A 14 -18.67 14.65 4.42
C PRO A 14 -18.74 13.81 3.15
N GLU A 15 -17.59 13.44 2.57
CA GLU A 15 -17.48 12.59 1.39
C GLU A 15 -17.67 11.09 1.69
N GLY A 16 -17.78 10.72 2.97
CA GLY A 16 -17.90 9.32 3.39
C GLY A 16 -16.66 8.46 3.12
N LYS A 17 -15.49 9.07 2.89
CA LYS A 17 -14.24 8.38 2.57
C LYS A 17 -13.48 7.95 3.82
N VAL A 18 -12.66 6.93 3.64
CA VAL A 18 -11.68 6.42 4.61
C VAL A 18 -10.35 6.24 3.88
N PRO A 19 -9.19 6.27 4.58
CA PRO A 19 -9.03 6.42 6.03
C PRO A 19 -9.26 7.84 6.56
N LEU A 20 -9.53 7.92 7.86
CA LEU A 20 -9.52 9.14 8.67
C LEU A 20 -8.65 8.91 9.91
N ALA A 21 -7.81 9.87 10.24
CA ALA A 21 -7.03 9.88 11.47
C ALA A 21 -7.32 11.15 12.26
N LYS A 22 -7.28 11.05 13.60
CA LYS A 22 -7.36 12.22 14.49
C LYS A 22 -5.98 12.49 15.06
N VAL A 23 -5.36 13.60 14.65
CA VAL A 23 -4.02 14.03 15.09
C VAL A 23 -4.15 15.43 15.68
N ASP A 24 -3.71 15.63 16.93
CA ASP A 24 -3.82 16.90 17.67
C ASP A 24 -5.23 17.51 17.63
N ASP A 25 -6.21 16.66 17.95
CA ASP A 25 -7.63 16.97 17.91
C ASP A 25 -8.24 17.34 16.56
N LYS A 26 -7.44 17.34 15.48
CA LYS A 26 -7.89 17.57 14.12
C LYS A 26 -8.10 16.26 13.37
N TRP A 27 -9.24 16.15 12.69
CA TRP A 27 -9.48 15.06 11.76
C TRP A 27 -8.79 15.32 10.43
N ILE A 28 -8.07 14.34 9.94
CA ILE A 28 -7.31 14.34 8.70
C ILE A 28 -7.81 13.17 7.85
N ALA A 29 -8.10 13.43 6.59
CA ALA A 29 -8.48 12.44 5.60
C ALA A 29 -7.33 12.24 4.60
N ASP A 30 -7.46 11.23 3.74
CA ASP A 30 -6.47 10.82 2.73
C ASP A 30 -5.24 10.12 3.36
N SER A 31 -4.94 8.91 2.89
CA SER A 31 -3.82 8.12 3.41
C SER A 31 -2.48 8.80 3.22
N ASP A 32 -2.29 9.53 2.13
CA ASP A 32 -1.01 10.16 1.81
C ASP A 32 -0.78 11.36 2.74
N VAL A 33 -1.84 12.14 3.01
CA VAL A 33 -1.79 13.26 3.96
C VAL A 33 -1.63 12.77 5.40
N ILE A 34 -2.36 11.71 5.78
CA ILE A 34 -2.26 11.11 7.11
C ILE A 34 -0.84 10.62 7.38
N THR A 35 -0.26 9.84 6.46
CA THR A 35 1.08 9.26 6.64
C THR A 35 2.16 10.33 6.66
N GLN A 36 2.05 11.37 5.83
CA GLN A 36 2.93 12.54 5.90
C GLN A 36 2.83 13.25 7.26
N THR A 37 1.61 13.50 7.75
CA THR A 37 1.41 14.16 9.05
C THR A 37 1.99 13.33 10.20
N VAL A 38 1.86 11.99 10.12
CA VAL A 38 2.45 11.08 11.11
C VAL A 38 3.98 11.14 11.07
N GLU A 39 4.61 11.14 9.90
CA GLU A 39 6.07 11.27 9.76
C GLU A 39 6.58 12.61 10.29
N GLU A 40 5.90 13.72 9.98
CA GLU A 40 6.26 15.05 10.50
C GLU A 40 6.19 15.13 12.02
N LYS A 41 5.21 14.44 12.62
CA LYS A 41 5.00 14.43 14.08
C LYS A 41 5.90 13.44 14.82
N PHE A 42 6.22 12.31 14.18
CA PHE A 42 7.01 11.23 14.75
C PHE A 42 8.15 10.85 13.77
N PRO A 43 9.17 11.72 13.65
CA PRO A 43 10.20 11.57 12.61
C PRO A 43 11.25 10.48 12.92
N ASP A 44 11.19 9.84 14.10
CA ASP A 44 12.15 8.80 14.50
C ASP A 44 11.41 7.55 15.02
N PRO A 45 11.64 6.37 14.43
CA PRO A 45 12.46 6.12 13.25
C PRO A 45 11.82 6.67 11.97
N SER A 46 12.62 7.27 11.09
CA SER A 46 12.09 7.84 9.84
C SER A 46 11.69 6.77 8.84
N LEU A 47 10.52 6.95 8.22
CA LEU A 47 10.02 6.12 7.12
C LEU A 47 10.07 6.85 5.77
N VAL A 48 10.73 8.02 5.70
CA VAL A 48 10.88 8.76 4.44
C VAL A 48 11.52 7.88 3.39
N THR A 49 10.86 7.79 2.24
CA THR A 49 11.49 7.22 1.04
C THR A 49 12.35 8.32 0.40
N PRO A 50 13.64 8.10 0.13
CA PRO A 50 14.49 9.10 -0.53
C PRO A 50 13.90 9.50 -1.90
N PRO A 51 13.91 10.79 -2.31
CA PRO A 51 13.25 11.27 -3.53
C PRO A 51 13.61 10.50 -4.80
N GLU A 52 14.86 10.08 -4.94
CA GLU A 52 15.33 9.25 -6.07
C GLU A 52 14.74 7.83 -6.09
N LYS A 53 14.07 7.41 -5.00
CA LYS A 53 13.34 6.14 -4.83
C LYS A 53 11.83 6.36 -4.54
N ALA A 54 11.42 7.58 -4.18
CA ALA A 54 10.09 7.95 -3.66
C ALA A 54 9.04 8.22 -4.73
N SER A 55 9.40 8.03 -6.00
CA SER A 55 8.49 8.22 -7.13
C SER A 55 7.30 7.24 -7.10
N VAL A 56 7.22 6.36 -6.11
CA VAL A 56 6.03 5.58 -5.75
C VAL A 56 4.82 6.47 -5.40
N HIS A 57 4.97 7.75 -5.00
CA HIS A 57 3.80 8.57 -4.58
C HIS A 57 3.78 10.09 -4.87
N THR A 58 4.82 10.74 -5.44
CA THR A 58 4.78 12.20 -5.62
C THR A 58 4.48 12.63 -7.07
N HIS A 59 3.33 13.28 -7.25
CA HIS A 59 2.93 14.01 -8.45
C HIS A 59 3.83 15.22 -8.79
N ALA A 60 4.94 15.43 -8.09
CA ALA A 60 5.69 16.69 -8.09
C ALA A 60 7.06 16.65 -8.78
N LEU A 61 7.57 15.50 -9.24
CA LEU A 61 8.82 15.49 -10.01
C LEU A 61 8.72 14.59 -11.24
N CYS A 62 8.99 15.22 -12.38
CA CYS A 62 8.98 14.68 -13.73
C CYS A 62 10.16 13.70 -13.93
N LEU A 63 10.15 12.55 -13.23
CA LEU A 63 11.04 11.42 -13.51
C LEU A 63 10.21 10.25 -14.07
N PRO A 64 10.47 9.81 -15.31
CA PRO A 64 9.53 8.99 -16.10
C PRO A 64 9.50 7.49 -15.76
N PHE A 65 10.19 7.01 -14.73
CA PHE A 65 10.23 5.57 -14.45
C PHE A 65 10.17 5.28 -12.96
N VAL A 66 9.07 4.68 -12.53
CA VAL A 66 8.86 4.23 -11.16
C VAL A 66 8.43 2.79 -11.24
N HIS A 67 9.30 1.91 -10.75
CA HIS A 67 8.99 0.49 -10.67
C HIS A 67 7.91 0.30 -9.60
N GLY A 68 6.67 0.03 -10.04
CA GLY A 68 5.57 -0.36 -9.16
C GLY A 68 4.44 0.67 -8.95
N SER A 69 4.59 1.93 -9.34
CA SER A 69 3.55 2.95 -9.11
C SER A 69 2.25 2.67 -9.86
N LYS A 70 2.35 2.02 -11.03
CA LYS A 70 1.20 1.66 -11.85
C LYS A 70 0.63 0.29 -11.51
N ILE A 71 1.25 -0.50 -10.61
CA ILE A 71 0.76 -1.85 -10.26
C ILE A 71 -0.70 -1.79 -9.85
N PHE A 72 -1.10 -0.84 -9.00
CA PHE A 72 -2.48 -0.79 -8.53
C PHE A 72 -3.47 -0.43 -9.64
N SER A 73 -3.15 0.55 -10.51
CA SER A 73 -4.05 0.94 -11.59
C SER A 73 -4.16 -0.14 -12.67
N THR A 74 -3.05 -0.80 -13.03
CA THR A 74 -3.05 -1.93 -13.98
C THR A 74 -3.76 -3.15 -13.40
N TYR A 75 -3.55 -3.46 -12.11
CA TYR A 75 -4.33 -4.48 -11.39
C TYR A 75 -5.83 -4.21 -11.44
N ILE A 76 -6.28 -3.00 -11.08
CA ILE A 76 -7.71 -2.65 -11.10
C ILE A 76 -8.27 -2.72 -12.52
N GLY A 77 -7.50 -2.31 -13.52
CA GLY A 77 -7.84 -2.46 -14.93
C GLY A 77 -8.07 -3.93 -15.30
N PHE A 78 -7.11 -4.80 -15.01
CA PHE A 78 -7.21 -6.23 -15.29
C PHE A 78 -8.35 -6.92 -14.53
N LEU A 79 -8.55 -6.55 -13.26
CA LEU A 79 -9.65 -7.08 -12.44
C LEU A 79 -11.01 -6.76 -13.06
N LYS A 80 -11.20 -5.54 -13.56
CA LYS A 80 -12.46 -5.07 -14.18
C LYS A 80 -12.64 -5.51 -15.63
N SER A 81 -11.55 -5.87 -16.31
CA SER A 81 -11.60 -6.35 -17.68
C SER A 81 -12.54 -7.54 -17.83
N LYS A 82 -13.26 -7.57 -18.94
CA LYS A 82 -14.12 -8.70 -19.34
C LYS A 82 -13.60 -9.43 -20.58
N ASP A 83 -12.58 -8.87 -21.24
CA ASP A 83 -11.99 -9.40 -22.46
C ASP A 83 -10.56 -9.83 -22.18
N ALA A 84 -10.26 -11.11 -22.44
CA ALA A 84 -8.93 -11.67 -22.22
C ALA A 84 -7.87 -11.06 -23.17
N ASN A 85 -8.27 -10.40 -24.26
CA ASN A 85 -7.36 -9.88 -25.28
C ASN A 85 -7.21 -8.36 -25.25
N ASP A 86 -7.73 -7.66 -24.24
CA ASP A 86 -7.65 -6.20 -24.13
C ASP A 86 -6.27 -5.69 -23.67
N GLY A 87 -5.33 -6.60 -23.40
CA GLY A 87 -3.95 -6.29 -23.01
C GLY A 87 -3.77 -5.87 -21.55
N THR A 88 -4.84 -5.83 -20.74
CA THR A 88 -4.75 -5.42 -19.33
C THR A 88 -3.93 -6.38 -18.48
N GLU A 89 -4.00 -7.69 -18.74
CA GLU A 89 -3.15 -8.68 -18.08
C GLU A 89 -1.66 -8.43 -18.38
N GLN A 90 -1.34 -8.21 -19.66
CA GLN A 90 0.04 -7.96 -20.08
C GLN A 90 0.58 -6.66 -19.48
N ALA A 91 -0.25 -5.63 -19.37
CA ALA A 91 0.13 -4.38 -18.70
C ALA A 91 0.47 -4.61 -17.22
N LEU A 92 -0.32 -5.43 -16.50
CA LEU A 92 0.00 -5.80 -15.13
C LEU A 92 1.30 -6.61 -15.05
N LEU A 93 1.47 -7.62 -15.91
CA LEU A 93 2.69 -8.44 -15.95
C LEU A 93 3.95 -7.61 -16.19
N ASN A 94 3.90 -6.61 -17.06
CA ASN A 94 5.02 -5.71 -17.33
C ASN A 94 5.42 -4.92 -16.07
N GLU A 95 4.44 -4.38 -15.33
CA GLU A 95 4.70 -3.65 -14.08
C GLU A 95 5.27 -4.56 -12.98
N LEU A 96 4.73 -5.79 -12.85
CA LEU A 96 5.22 -6.76 -11.87
C LEU A 96 6.64 -7.26 -12.21
N SER A 97 6.94 -7.47 -13.48
CA SER A 97 8.29 -7.83 -13.94
C SER A 97 9.28 -6.70 -13.68
N ALA A 98 8.91 -5.47 -14.04
CA ALA A 98 9.75 -4.30 -13.81
C ALA A 98 10.02 -4.09 -12.31
N PHE A 99 9.05 -4.35 -11.43
CA PHE A 99 9.24 -4.28 -9.99
C PHE A 99 10.13 -5.41 -9.46
N ASN A 100 9.94 -6.65 -9.93
CA ASN A 100 10.81 -7.77 -9.58
C ASN A 100 12.29 -7.49 -9.92
N ASP A 101 12.54 -6.92 -11.10
CA ASP A 101 13.90 -6.56 -11.54
C ASP A 101 14.48 -5.41 -10.70
N TYR A 102 13.67 -4.42 -10.34
CA TYR A 102 14.10 -3.36 -9.42
C TYR A 102 14.51 -3.92 -8.06
N ILE A 103 13.71 -4.82 -7.47
CA ILE A 103 14.03 -5.45 -6.19
C ILE A 103 15.29 -6.33 -6.28
N LYS A 104 15.57 -6.93 -7.44
CA LYS A 104 16.82 -7.68 -7.67
C LYS A 104 18.07 -6.82 -7.47
N GLU A 105 18.02 -5.59 -7.98
CA GLU A 105 19.17 -4.68 -7.97
C GLU A 105 19.23 -3.84 -6.69
N ASN A 106 18.08 -3.57 -6.07
CA ASN A 106 17.98 -2.60 -5.00
C ASN A 106 17.50 -3.16 -3.67
N GLY A 107 16.88 -4.34 -3.62
CA GLY A 107 16.15 -4.87 -2.45
C GLY A 107 16.99 -5.16 -1.19
N PRO A 108 16.36 -5.71 -0.13
CA PRO A 108 15.05 -6.39 -0.14
C PRO A 108 13.80 -5.49 -0.17
N PHE A 109 13.90 -4.22 0.18
CA PHE A 109 12.82 -3.23 0.17
C PHE A 109 13.02 -2.15 -0.89
N ILE A 110 12.02 -1.29 -1.10
CA ILE A 110 12.11 -0.17 -2.05
C ILE A 110 13.25 0.78 -1.68
N ASN A 111 13.41 1.04 -0.37
CA ASN A 111 14.54 1.79 0.17
C ASN A 111 15.74 0.90 0.56
N ARG A 112 15.99 -0.15 -0.24
CA ARG A 112 17.07 -1.11 -0.04
C ARG A 112 16.94 -1.95 1.23
N LYS A 113 17.76 -1.68 2.23
CA LYS A 113 17.81 -2.48 3.46
C LYS A 113 16.69 -2.12 4.42
N ASP A 114 16.21 -0.88 4.33
CA ASP A 114 15.27 -0.31 5.26
C ASP A 114 13.88 -0.24 4.63
N ILE A 115 12.87 -0.46 5.46
CA ILE A 115 11.49 -0.21 5.09
C ILE A 115 11.23 1.30 4.99
N SER A 116 10.33 1.67 4.09
CA SER A 116 9.92 3.07 3.90
C SER A 116 8.42 3.19 3.65
N ALA A 117 7.92 4.42 3.61
CA ALA A 117 6.54 4.76 3.29
C ALA A 117 6.08 4.15 1.95
N ALA A 118 7.00 4.05 0.96
CA ALA A 118 6.70 3.41 -0.31
C ALA A 118 6.33 1.93 -0.15
N ASP A 119 7.05 1.20 0.71
CA ASP A 119 6.76 -0.20 0.98
C ASP A 119 5.40 -0.35 1.67
N LEU A 120 5.14 0.46 2.70
CA LEU A 120 3.89 0.47 3.47
C LEU A 120 2.67 0.87 2.63
N SER A 121 2.87 1.65 1.57
CA SER A 121 1.82 1.96 0.60
C SER A 121 1.58 0.81 -0.40
N LEU A 122 2.65 0.21 -0.92
CA LEU A 122 2.55 -0.81 -1.97
C LEU A 122 2.08 -2.17 -1.42
N GLY A 123 2.53 -2.55 -0.24
CA GLY A 123 2.25 -3.85 0.35
C GLY A 123 0.77 -4.22 0.45
N PRO A 124 -0.09 -3.37 1.04
CA PRO A 124 -1.53 -3.61 1.07
C PRO A 124 -2.14 -3.74 -0.33
N LYS A 125 -1.67 -2.97 -1.32
CA LYS A 125 -2.14 -3.04 -2.71
C LYS A 125 -1.80 -4.39 -3.35
N LEU A 126 -0.59 -4.91 -3.13
CA LEU A 126 -0.18 -6.23 -3.60
C LEU A 126 -0.98 -7.36 -2.94
N TYR A 127 -1.28 -7.24 -1.65
CA TYR A 127 -2.11 -8.21 -0.94
C TYR A 127 -3.54 -8.24 -1.50
N HIS A 128 -4.14 -7.07 -1.73
CA HIS A 128 -5.44 -6.96 -2.39
C HIS A 128 -5.43 -7.59 -3.79
N MET A 129 -4.36 -7.34 -4.57
CA MET A 129 -4.20 -7.92 -5.89
C MET A 129 -4.17 -9.45 -5.86
N GLU A 130 -3.35 -10.05 -4.98
CA GLU A 130 -3.21 -11.51 -4.86
C GLU A 130 -4.56 -12.19 -4.57
N ILE A 131 -5.29 -11.69 -3.56
CA ILE A 131 -6.56 -12.28 -3.15
C ILE A 131 -7.64 -12.06 -4.20
N ALA A 132 -7.78 -10.84 -4.71
CA ALA A 132 -8.85 -10.51 -5.65
C ALA A 132 -8.67 -11.23 -7.00
N LEU A 133 -7.45 -11.22 -7.56
CA LEU A 133 -7.20 -11.89 -8.85
C LEU A 133 -7.30 -13.42 -8.73
N SER A 134 -6.86 -13.99 -7.61
CA SER A 134 -7.06 -15.42 -7.34
C SER A 134 -8.55 -15.78 -7.30
N HIS A 135 -9.36 -14.98 -6.60
CA HIS A 135 -10.78 -15.26 -6.46
C HIS A 135 -11.55 -15.08 -7.78
N TYR A 136 -11.44 -13.89 -8.39
CA TYR A 136 -12.28 -13.45 -9.50
C TYR A 136 -11.76 -13.87 -10.88
N LYS A 137 -10.43 -14.04 -11.04
CA LYS A 137 -9.79 -14.32 -12.33
C LYS A 137 -9.09 -15.68 -12.36
N LYS A 138 -9.02 -16.41 -11.23
CA LYS A 138 -8.19 -17.62 -11.07
C LYS A 138 -6.73 -17.39 -11.45
N TRP A 139 -6.27 -16.15 -11.26
CA TRP A 139 -4.95 -15.69 -11.65
C TRP A 139 -4.06 -15.60 -10.41
N SER A 140 -2.77 -15.91 -10.58
CA SER A 140 -1.77 -15.79 -9.51
C SER A 140 -0.45 -15.29 -10.08
N VAL A 141 0.35 -14.65 -9.22
CA VAL A 141 1.69 -14.20 -9.60
C VAL A 141 2.52 -15.43 -10.00
N SER A 142 3.14 -15.37 -11.18
CA SER A 142 3.99 -16.45 -11.71
C SER A 142 5.20 -16.73 -10.82
N ASP A 143 5.63 -18.00 -10.74
CA ASP A 143 6.88 -18.40 -10.09
C ASP A 143 8.14 -17.83 -10.76
N SER A 144 8.01 -17.34 -12.00
CA SER A 144 9.09 -16.62 -12.70
C SER A 144 9.42 -15.26 -12.10
N LEU A 145 8.64 -14.76 -11.12
CA LEU A 145 8.88 -13.50 -10.40
C LEU A 145 9.21 -13.77 -8.92
N PRO A 146 10.32 -14.48 -8.62
CA PRO A 146 10.61 -14.98 -7.28
C PRO A 146 10.84 -13.87 -6.25
N LEU A 147 11.43 -12.75 -6.65
CA LEU A 147 11.74 -11.66 -5.72
C LEU A 147 10.50 -10.87 -5.36
N LEU A 148 9.58 -10.66 -6.31
CA LEU A 148 8.26 -10.13 -6.03
C LEU A 148 7.51 -11.02 -5.03
N LYS A 149 7.53 -12.35 -5.21
CA LYS A 149 6.89 -13.27 -4.26
C LYS A 149 7.49 -13.20 -2.86
N ILE A 150 8.82 -13.09 -2.76
CA ILE A 150 9.49 -12.92 -1.47
C ILE A 150 9.07 -11.58 -0.84
N TYR A 151 9.08 -10.50 -1.61
CA TYR A 151 8.66 -9.17 -1.16
C TYR A 151 7.22 -9.19 -0.61
N MET A 152 6.28 -9.79 -1.33
CA MET A 152 4.87 -9.94 -0.90
C MET A 152 4.75 -10.71 0.42
N LYS A 153 5.49 -11.83 0.56
CA LYS A 153 5.50 -12.64 1.80
C LYS A 153 6.05 -11.86 2.98
N VAL A 154 7.19 -11.19 2.82
CA VAL A 154 7.81 -10.36 3.87
C VAL A 154 6.86 -9.27 4.32
N HIS A 155 6.18 -8.61 3.38
CA HIS A 155 5.24 -7.54 3.71
C HIS A 155 3.99 -8.05 4.44
N LEU A 156 3.46 -9.22 4.08
CA LEU A 156 2.36 -9.84 4.81
C LEU A 156 2.77 -10.20 6.25
N SER A 157 3.97 -10.75 6.45
CA SER A 157 4.52 -11.02 7.78
C SER A 157 4.66 -9.75 8.62
N LEU A 158 5.13 -8.65 8.01
CA LEU A 158 5.22 -7.36 8.68
C LEU A 158 3.85 -6.82 9.09
N LEU A 159 2.86 -6.82 8.19
CA LEU A 159 1.51 -6.37 8.49
C LEU A 159 0.89 -7.16 9.65
N ASN A 160 1.12 -8.48 9.69
CA ASN A 160 0.68 -9.32 10.80
C ASN A 160 1.41 -8.97 12.10
N CYS A 161 2.71 -8.70 12.05
CA CYS A 161 3.48 -8.26 13.22
C CYS A 161 2.95 -6.93 13.79
N ILE A 162 2.76 -5.92 12.93
CA ILE A 162 2.19 -4.61 13.32
C ILE A 162 0.81 -4.78 13.96
N LYS A 163 -0.05 -5.60 13.36
CA LYS A 163 -1.38 -5.89 13.90
C LYS A 163 -1.32 -6.52 15.28
N LEU A 164 -0.42 -7.48 15.50
CA LEU A 164 -0.22 -8.14 16.80
C LEU A 164 0.28 -7.15 17.85
N SER A 165 1.32 -6.36 17.54
CA SER A 165 1.86 -5.36 18.46
C SER A 165 0.83 -4.29 18.83
N PHE A 166 -0.04 -3.89 17.89
CA PHE A 166 -1.13 -2.97 18.16
C PHE A 166 -2.20 -3.60 19.07
N CYS A 167 -2.56 -4.86 18.84
CA CYS A 167 -3.49 -5.59 19.70
C CYS A 167 -2.94 -5.69 21.13
N GLU A 168 -1.68 -6.07 21.32
CA GLU A 168 -1.03 -6.17 22.63
C GLU A 168 -0.99 -4.81 23.35
N SER A 169 -0.62 -3.74 22.63
CA SER A 169 -0.59 -2.38 23.18
C SER A 169 -1.99 -1.91 23.60
N SER A 170 -3.00 -2.20 22.79
CA SER A 170 -4.39 -1.85 23.09
C SER A 170 -4.91 -2.61 24.31
N LEU A 171 -4.60 -3.91 24.44
CA LEU A 171 -4.94 -4.71 25.61
C LEU A 171 -4.32 -4.14 26.89
N ASN A 172 -3.05 -3.70 26.84
CA ASN A 172 -2.40 -3.07 27.99
C ASN A 172 -3.03 -1.72 28.37
N CYS A 173 -3.58 -0.96 27.41
CA CYS A 173 -4.32 0.28 27.69
C CYS A 173 -5.71 0.05 28.32
N TYR A 174 -6.26 -1.17 28.26
CA TYR A 174 -7.53 -1.53 28.91
C TYR A 174 -7.35 -2.22 30.28
N VAL A 175 -6.11 -2.49 30.71
CA VAL A 175 -5.78 -3.15 31.98
C VAL A 175 -5.20 -2.15 33.01
N LEU A 176 -5.12 -0.86 32.67
CA LEU A 176 -4.88 0.27 33.58
C LEU A 176 -6.17 1.07 33.80
#